data_AF-A0A7Y5R9R4-F1
#
_entry.id   AF-A0A7Y5R9R4-F1
#
_cell.length_a   1.000
_cell.length_b   1.000
_cell.length_c   1.000
_cell.angle_alpha   90.00
_cell.angle_beta   90.00
_cell.angle_gamma   90.00
#
_symmetry.space_group_name_H-M   'P 1'
#
loop_
_entity.id
_entity.type
_entity.pdbx_description
1 polymer ?
#
loop_
_entity_poly.entity_id
_entity_poly.type
_entity_poly.pdbx_seq_one_letter_code
_entity_poly.pdbx_strand_id
1 'polypeptide(L)'
;MVVEYNSVYDELAQFLASLSPRKVLAYKASPKSHMRVNELLEKNKTTGLTEEEEKEMERYMTVEHIVRLAKANALQRLDSE
;
A
#
# COMPACT_ATOMS: atom_id res chain seq x y z
N MET A 1 26.13 9.82 4.69
CA MET A 1 25.63 8.62 5.39
C MET A 1 24.15 8.88 5.62
N VAL A 2 23.29 8.38 4.73
CA VAL A 2 21.85 8.55 4.91
C VAL A 2 21.47 7.52 5.94
N VAL A 3 21.18 7.95 7.16
CA VAL A 3 20.53 7.09 8.13
C VAL A 3 19.13 6.90 7.56
N GLU A 4 18.89 5.79 6.86
CA GLU A 4 17.55 5.37 6.46
C GLU A 4 16.77 5.20 7.77
N TYR A 5 15.91 6.17 8.08
CA TYR A 5 14.79 5.92 8.97
C TYR A 5 13.91 4.91 8.24
N ASN A 6 14.19 3.62 8.43
CA ASN A 6 13.26 2.57 8.02
C ASN A 6 12.00 2.76 8.85
N SER A 7 10.96 3.28 8.22
CA SER A 7 9.65 3.33 8.84
C SER A 7 9.22 1.90 9.15
N VAL A 8 8.33 1.73 10.14
CA VAL A 8 7.66 0.43 10.39
C VAL A 8 7.00 -0.09 9.11
N TYR A 9 6.61 0.80 8.19
CA TYR A 9 6.11 0.45 6.86
C TYR A 9 7.17 -0.19 5.95
N ASP A 10 8.41 0.30 6.00
CA ASP A 10 9.53 -0.24 5.21
C ASP A 10 9.92 -1.63 5.74
N GLU A 11 10.00 -1.79 7.06
CA GLU A 11 10.28 -3.09 7.69
C GLU A 11 9.22 -4.14 7.32
N LEU A 12 7.93 -3.77 7.42
CA LEU A 12 6.83 -4.65 7.03
C LEU A 12 6.86 -4.96 5.53
N ALA A 13 7.15 -3.97 4.69
CA ALA A 13 7.26 -4.15 3.25
C ALA A 13 8.40 -5.11 2.87
N GLN A 14 9.57 -4.96 3.49
CA GLN A 14 10.71 -5.87 3.30
C GLN A 14 10.38 -7.28 3.78
N PHE A 15 9.72 -7.41 4.93
CA PHE A 15 9.26 -8.70 5.45
C PHE A 15 8.31 -9.39 4.45
N LEU A 16 7.27 -8.70 3.96
CA LEU A 16 6.34 -9.23 2.97
C LEU A 16 7.05 -9.66 1.69
N ALA A 17 7.93 -8.81 1.16
CA ALA A 17 8.72 -9.10 -0.04
C ALA A 17 9.61 -10.34 0.14
N SER A 18 10.14 -10.57 1.34
CA SER A 18 11.00 -11.72 1.63
C SER A 18 10.26 -13.07 1.66
N LEU A 19 8.97 -13.09 1.98
CA LEU A 19 8.17 -14.31 2.07
C LEU A 19 7.93 -14.97 0.71
N SER A 20 7.53 -14.17 -0.28
CA SER A 20 7.31 -14.64 -1.66
C SER A 20 7.20 -13.45 -2.62
N PRO A 21 8.32 -13.02 -3.25
CA PRO A 21 8.34 -11.87 -4.14
C PRO A 21 7.29 -11.97 -5.26
N ARG A 22 7.14 -13.14 -5.87
CA ARG A 22 6.17 -13.40 -6.95
C ARG A 22 4.71 -13.25 -6.48
N LYS A 23 4.37 -13.74 -5.29
CA LYS A 23 3.00 -13.57 -4.74
C LYS A 23 2.71 -12.13 -4.36
N VAL A 24 3.70 -11.41 -3.81
CA VAL A 24 3.58 -9.98 -3.49
C VAL A 24 3.33 -9.16 -4.75
N LEU A 25 4.06 -9.42 -5.84
CA LEU A 25 3.81 -8.76 -7.12
C LEU A 25 2.42 -9.06 -7.69
N ALA A 26 1.97 -10.31 -7.56
CA ALA A 26 0.65 -10.75 -8.01
C ALA A 26 -0.52 -10.24 -7.14
N TYR A 27 -0.24 -9.74 -5.94
CA TYR A 27 -1.29 -9.25 -5.05
C TYR A 27 -2.07 -8.09 -5.67
N LYS A 28 -3.40 -8.20 -5.59
CA LYS A 28 -4.36 -7.15 -5.95
C LYS A 28 -5.40 -7.08 -4.84
N ALA A 29 -5.81 -5.86 -4.48
CA ALA A 29 -6.89 -5.68 -3.53
C ALA A 29 -8.20 -6.25 -4.09
N SER A 30 -9.13 -6.58 -3.20
CA SER A 30 -10.42 -7.13 -3.62
C SER A 30 -11.20 -6.10 -4.46
N PRO A 31 -12.08 -6.54 -5.38
CA PRO A 31 -12.96 -5.63 -6.13
C PRO A 31 -13.77 -4.71 -5.21
N LYS A 32 -14.24 -5.24 -4.07
CA LYS A 32 -14.97 -4.48 -3.05
C LYS A 32 -14.12 -3.34 -2.47
N SER A 33 -12.86 -3.61 -2.14
CA SER A 33 -11.93 -2.60 -1.63
C SER A 33 -11.65 -1.51 -2.67
N HIS A 34 -11.45 -1.91 -3.93
CA HIS A 34 -11.27 -0.96 -5.04
C HIS A 34 -12.50 -0.07 -5.26
N MET A 35 -13.70 -0.65 -5.24
CA MET A 35 -14.95 0.11 -5.35
C MET A 35 -15.08 1.14 -4.22
N ARG A 36 -14.83 0.72 -2.98
CA ARG A 36 -14.96 1.62 -1.82
C ARG A 36 -13.98 2.79 -1.87
N VAL A 37 -12.72 2.56 -2.23
CA VAL A 37 -11.74 3.65 -2.40
C VAL A 37 -12.17 4.61 -3.51
N ASN A 38 -12.68 4.09 -4.63
CA ASN A 38 -13.18 4.94 -5.72
C ASN A 38 -14.38 5.79 -5.28
N GLU A 39 -15.33 5.23 -4.53
CA GLU A 39 -16.45 5.98 -3.96
C GLU A 39 -15.96 7.13 -3.08
N LEU A 40 -15.00 6.86 -2.20
CA LEU A 40 -14.42 7.89 -1.34
C LEU A 40 -13.68 8.97 -2.14
N LEU A 41 -12.94 8.59 -3.19
CA LEU A 41 -12.25 9.56 -4.06
C LEU A 41 -13.25 10.47 -4.79
N GLU A 42 -14.33 9.92 -5.33
CA GLU A 42 -15.36 10.70 -6.01
C GLU A 42 -16.14 11.59 -5.03
N LYS A 43 -16.45 11.08 -3.85
CA LYS A 43 -17.09 11.88 -2.79
C LYS A 43 -16.20 13.04 -2.34
N ASN A 44 -14.90 12.80 -2.16
CA ASN A 44 -13.93 13.82 -1.75
C ASN A 44 -13.86 14.98 -2.75
N LYS A 45 -13.95 14.69 -4.06
CA LYS A 45 -13.95 15.71 -5.13
C LYS A 45 -15.24 16.55 -5.18
N THR A 46 -16.36 16.03 -4.68
CA THR A 46 -17.69 16.62 -4.89
C THR A 46 -18.24 17.27 -3.63
N THR A 47 -18.43 16.49 -2.58
CA THR A 47 -19.07 16.93 -1.33
C THR A 47 -18.11 17.00 -0.15
N GLY A 48 -16.90 16.47 -0.30
CA GLY A 48 -15.96 16.24 0.80
C GLY A 48 -16.28 14.95 1.56
N LEU A 49 -15.32 14.54 2.39
CA LEU A 49 -15.42 13.36 3.25
C LEU A 49 -15.90 13.74 4.65
N THR A 50 -16.59 12.82 5.32
CA THR A 50 -16.80 12.90 6.76
C THR A 50 -15.51 12.55 7.50
N GLU A 51 -15.38 12.90 8.78
CA GLU A 51 -14.22 12.52 9.60
C GLU A 51 -13.98 11.00 9.63
N GLU A 52 -15.04 10.20 9.59
CA GLU A 52 -14.92 8.74 9.55
C GLU A 52 -14.37 8.25 8.20
N GLU A 53 -14.80 8.86 7.12
CA GLU A 53 -14.34 8.56 5.77
C GLU A 53 -12.91 9.04 5.51
N GLU A 54 -12.50 10.16 6.11
CA GLU A 54 -11.10 10.61 6.10
C GLU A 54 -10.20 9.59 6.80
N LYS A 55 -10.61 9.10 7.98
CA LYS A 55 -9.89 8.03 8.70
C LYS A 55 -9.86 6.74 7.88
N GLU A 56 -10.94 6.42 7.16
CA GLU A 56 -10.97 5.28 6.25
C GLU A 56 -9.96 5.45 5.10
N MET A 57 -9.95 6.63 4.47
CA MET A 57 -9.01 6.99 3.40
C MET A 57 -7.55 6.93 3.88
N GLU A 58 -7.25 7.45 5.06
CA GLU A 58 -5.90 7.40 5.65
C GLU A 58 -5.41 5.96 5.83
N ARG A 59 -6.28 5.06 6.29
CA ARG A 59 -5.96 3.63 6.41
C ARG A 59 -5.70 3.00 5.05
N TYR A 60 -6.50 3.33 4.03
CA TYR A 60 -6.24 2.85 2.67
C TYR A 60 -4.91 3.33 2.13
N MET A 61 -4.59 4.61 2.32
CA MET A 61 -3.30 5.19 1.88
C MET A 61 -2.12 4.53 2.58
N THR A 62 -2.26 4.23 3.87
CA THR A 62 -1.23 3.51 4.64
C THR A 62 -0.98 2.11 4.08
N VAL A 63 -2.05 1.33 3.87
CA VAL A 63 -1.94 -0.03 3.31
C VAL A 63 -1.38 -0.01 1.89
N GLU A 64 -1.85 0.91 1.06
CA GLU A 64 -1.38 1.06 -0.31
C GLU A 64 0.11 1.43 -0.35
N HIS A 65 0.57 2.30 0.57
CA HIS A 65 1.97 2.63 0.70
C HIS A 65 2.85 1.42 1.02
N ILE A 66 2.45 0.62 2.01
CA ILE A 66 3.15 -0.62 2.38
C ILE A 66 3.18 -1.60 1.19
N VAL A 67 2.06 -1.79 0.49
CA VAL A 67 1.99 -2.69 -0.67
C VAL A 67 2.91 -2.22 -1.80
N ARG A 68 2.99 -0.91 -2.07
CA ARG A 68 3.88 -0.36 -3.08
C ARG A 68 5.34 -0.62 -2.73
N LEU A 69 5.75 -0.35 -1.49
CA LEU A 69 7.09 -0.63 -1.00
C LEU A 69 7.40 -2.13 -1.09
N ALA A 70 6.46 -3.00 -0.70
CA ALA A 70 6.64 -4.44 -0.75
C ALA A 70 6.84 -4.93 -2.19
N LYS A 71 6.10 -4.37 -3.16
CA LYS A 71 6.26 -4.68 -4.59
C LYS A 71 7.60 -4.19 -5.14
N ALA A 72 8.06 -3.00 -4.75
CA ALA A 72 9.38 -2.49 -5.14
C ALA A 72 10.50 -3.41 -4.62
N ASN A 73 10.45 -3.77 -3.33
CA ASN A 73 11.39 -4.70 -2.73
C ASN A 73 11.35 -6.10 -3.36
N ALA A 74 10.15 -6.59 -3.70
CA ALA A 74 9.97 -7.88 -4.36
C ALA A 74 10.58 -7.90 -5.77
N LEU A 75 10.44 -6.80 -6.53
CA LEU A 75 11.05 -6.67 -7.86
C LEU A 75 12.58 -6.70 -7.75
N GLN A 76 13.17 -5.87 -6.87
CA GLN A 76 14.62 -5.83 -6.66
C GLN A 76 15.21 -7.20 -6.30
N ARG A 77 14.47 -8.00 -5.49
CA ARG A 77 14.89 -9.35 -5.12
C ARG A 77 14.90 -10.31 -6.31
N LEU A 78 13.89 -10.25 -7.18
CA LEU A 78 13.83 -11.10 -8.37
C LEU A 78 14.83 -10.68 -9.44
N ASP A 79 15.20 -9.40 -9.51
CA ASP A 79 16.23 -8.89 -10.42
C ASP A 79 17.66 -9.27 -9.95
N SER A 80 17.81 -9.65 -8.67
CA SER A 80 19.07 -10.07 -8.06
C SER A 80 19.25 -11.60 -7.97
N GLU A 81 18.25 -12.38 -8.42
CA GLU A 81 18.31 -13.84 -8.59
C GLU A 81 18.97 -14.22 -9.92
#